data_AF-A0A9W4IMW5-F1
#
_entry.id   AF-A0A9W4IMW5-F1
#
_cell.length_a   1.000
_cell.length_b   1.000
_cell.length_c   1.000
_cell.angle_alpha   90.00
_cell.angle_beta   90.00
_cell.angle_gamma   90.00
#
_symmetry.space_group_name_H-M   'P 1'
#
loop_
_entity.id
_entity.type
_entity.pdbx_description
1 polymer ?
#
loop_
_entity_poly.entity_id
_entity_poly.type
_entity_poly.pdbx_seq_one_letter_code
_entity_poly.pdbx_strand_id
1 'polypeptide(L)'
;MKLSDVEAVRLFDDLFHSELEHLQKASVTVESTTKPPAGNLGNNKNQTPSHVLYDEDYPEVNRTLVSLLAIKWVLHGDYASFTDTQKANKLSKKSFDDLRKFYNRLVKTDEDLHALLVAMAIDDIGKDPNLSQELEKHLGGVPVKAKDHSDLVYQAAKSEEAAKAKLIPSLEMVPPSSRADILGCLHIGSQLNISQAVQGECPPASLRILSTELGKGNAINLRAMLTFLDVAGAAGHVDSRSCIVMTEPVFQAYMSALKAFEEFSNGSIVSPRACYDHIIETRAEGLRKLGFEFPVSANEARALSRLLCMGRVTTIEQANQFKQALDKLAPEAKKNLINGLNVDGIDDGVAILPYYAPGLLADATKDTDKSDDVVIPILSAFFRFLGRVFNGSEPTPGAKGDIIERDLSFVQEKIKSEDFRSQPEILDGVGFPW
;
A
#
# COMPACT_ATOMS: atom_id res chain seq x y z
N MET A 1 8.74 32.53 -6.11
CA MET A 1 10.11 31.99 -5.96
C MET A 1 9.99 30.47 -6.02
N LYS A 2 10.76 29.75 -6.86
CA LYS A 2 10.67 28.28 -6.93
C LYS A 2 11.51 27.72 -5.77
N LEU A 3 10.85 27.14 -4.77
CA LEU A 3 11.50 26.49 -3.62
C LEU A 3 12.41 25.35 -4.12
N SER A 4 13.66 25.26 -3.68
CA SER A 4 14.54 24.12 -3.99
C SER A 4 14.14 22.86 -3.21
N ASP A 5 14.61 21.68 -3.62
CA ASP A 5 14.28 20.43 -2.91
C ASP A 5 14.86 20.40 -1.50
N VAL A 6 16.09 20.94 -1.34
CA VAL A 6 16.75 21.07 -0.02
C VAL A 6 16.00 22.04 0.89
N GLU A 7 15.56 23.19 0.38
CA GLU A 7 14.76 24.12 1.18
C GLU A 7 13.40 23.52 1.57
N ALA A 8 12.76 22.76 0.67
CA ALA A 8 11.49 22.10 0.97
C ALA A 8 11.62 21.08 2.10
N VAL A 9 12.66 20.24 2.04
CA VAL A 9 12.95 19.24 3.08
C VAL A 9 13.26 19.90 4.43
N ARG A 10 14.05 20.98 4.45
CA ARG A 10 14.35 21.72 5.69
C ARG A 10 13.11 22.39 6.29
N LEU A 11 12.29 23.04 5.47
CA LEU A 11 11.04 23.62 5.97
C LEU A 11 10.11 22.55 6.56
N PHE A 12 10.05 21.37 5.94
CA PHE A 12 9.23 20.29 6.48
C PHE A 12 9.76 19.79 7.82
N ASP A 13 11.07 19.63 7.99
CA ASP A 13 11.68 19.32 9.28
C ASP A 13 11.41 20.41 10.32
N ASP A 14 11.57 21.68 9.98
CA ASP A 14 11.28 22.80 10.89
C ASP A 14 9.82 22.77 11.40
N LEU A 15 8.88 22.36 10.56
CA LEU A 15 7.46 22.27 10.93
C LEU A 15 7.09 20.96 11.66
N PHE A 16 7.68 19.84 11.28
CA PHE A 16 7.27 18.49 11.70
C PHE A 16 8.39 17.71 12.39
N HIS A 17 9.31 18.42 13.05
CA HIS A 17 10.49 17.83 13.68
C HIS A 17 10.14 16.67 14.62
N SER A 18 9.11 16.87 15.47
CA SER A 18 8.66 15.86 16.44
C SER A 18 8.16 14.58 15.74
N GLU A 19 7.40 14.72 14.66
CA GLU A 19 6.95 13.59 13.86
C GLU A 19 8.11 12.89 13.16
N LEU A 20 9.09 13.64 12.62
CA LEU A 20 10.29 13.06 12.01
C LEU A 20 11.16 12.31 13.03
N GLU A 21 11.24 12.77 14.28
CA GLU A 21 11.93 12.04 15.37
C GLU A 21 11.29 10.67 15.66
N HIS A 22 9.96 10.54 15.55
CA HIS A 22 9.30 9.24 15.63
C HIS A 22 9.70 8.35 14.43
N LEU A 23 9.74 8.92 13.22
CA LEU A 23 10.13 8.17 12.01
C LEU A 23 11.59 7.71 12.02
N GLN A 24 12.49 8.41 12.72
CA GLN A 24 13.87 7.94 12.93
C GLN A 24 13.93 6.64 13.75
N LYS A 25 12.93 6.42 14.63
CA LYS A 25 12.83 5.25 15.53
C LYS A 25 11.90 4.15 15.00
N ALA A 26 11.27 4.39 13.84
CA ALA A 26 10.33 3.48 13.24
C ALA A 26 11.00 2.15 12.85
N SER A 27 10.26 1.04 13.00
CA SER A 27 10.72 -0.26 12.51
C SER A 27 10.86 -0.25 10.98
N VAL A 28 11.98 -0.77 10.48
CA VAL A 28 12.28 -0.78 9.04
C VAL A 28 11.36 -1.75 8.31
N THR A 29 10.77 -1.28 7.20
CA THR A 29 9.99 -2.14 6.31
C THR A 29 10.82 -3.29 5.73
N VAL A 30 10.16 -4.43 5.55
CA VAL A 30 10.67 -5.77 5.19
C VAL A 30 11.47 -5.83 3.86
N GLU A 31 11.46 -4.74 3.06
CA GLU A 31 12.24 -4.54 1.84
C GLU A 31 13.55 -3.78 2.11
N SER A 32 14.44 -4.33 2.95
CA SER A 32 15.77 -3.75 3.16
C SER A 32 16.75 -4.20 2.08
N THR A 33 17.61 -3.29 1.63
CA THR A 33 18.72 -3.60 0.72
C THR A 33 20.05 -3.37 1.42
N THR A 34 21.07 -4.15 1.05
CA THR A 34 22.43 -3.97 1.60
C THR A 34 23.23 -2.87 0.89
N LYS A 35 22.65 -2.23 -0.14
CA LYS A 35 23.31 -1.14 -0.89
C LYS A 35 23.05 0.19 -0.17
N PRO A 36 24.06 1.08 -0.11
CA PRO A 36 23.83 2.45 0.34
C PRO A 36 22.72 3.12 -0.47
N PRO A 37 21.85 3.91 0.18
CA PRO A 37 20.76 4.57 -0.52
C PRO A 37 21.29 5.61 -1.51
N ALA A 38 20.63 5.74 -2.65
CA ALA A 38 20.94 6.77 -3.63
C ALA A 38 20.16 8.06 -3.32
N GLY A 39 20.81 9.21 -3.47
CA GLY A 39 20.18 10.52 -3.32
C GLY A 39 20.68 11.52 -4.35
N ASN A 40 19.97 12.64 -4.49
CA ASN A 40 20.31 13.73 -5.43
C ASN A 40 20.36 15.09 -4.73
N LEU A 41 20.32 15.09 -3.39
CA LEU A 41 20.32 16.30 -2.58
C LEU A 41 21.73 16.62 -2.05
N GLY A 42 21.83 17.79 -1.43
CA GLY A 42 23.05 18.30 -0.81
C GLY A 42 24.08 18.84 -1.80
N ASN A 43 25.21 19.30 -1.25
CA ASN A 43 26.25 19.99 -2.03
C ASN A 43 26.90 19.09 -3.09
N ASN A 44 26.92 17.78 -2.84
CA ASN A 44 27.53 16.79 -3.73
C ASN A 44 26.52 16.01 -4.59
N LYS A 45 25.22 16.32 -4.51
CA LYS A 45 24.12 15.63 -5.24
C LYS A 45 24.12 14.10 -5.11
N ASN A 46 24.52 13.61 -3.95
CA ASN A 46 24.59 12.17 -3.64
C ASN A 46 24.01 11.87 -2.25
N GLN A 47 23.40 12.85 -1.59
CA GLN A 47 22.83 12.68 -0.25
C GLN A 47 21.32 12.47 -0.36
N THR A 48 20.79 11.64 0.53
CA THR A 48 19.35 11.45 0.73
C THR A 48 18.77 12.61 1.53
N PRO A 49 17.44 12.78 1.58
CA PRO A 49 16.79 13.79 2.42
C PRO A 49 17.18 13.72 3.90
N SER A 50 17.13 12.55 4.52
CA SER A 50 17.50 12.40 5.95
C SER A 50 18.96 12.71 6.20
N HIS A 51 19.86 12.29 5.30
CA HIS A 51 21.29 12.59 5.44
C HIS A 51 21.59 14.09 5.28
N VAL A 52 20.78 14.84 4.52
CA VAL A 52 20.88 16.31 4.47
C VAL A 52 20.42 16.99 5.76
N LEU A 53 19.49 16.38 6.49
CA LEU A 53 18.94 16.93 7.74
C LEU A 53 19.74 16.54 8.97
N TYR A 54 20.18 15.29 9.04
CA TYR A 54 20.67 14.65 10.28
C TYR A 54 22.04 13.97 10.13
N ASP A 55 22.69 14.09 8.96
CA ASP A 55 23.94 13.39 8.64
C ASP A 55 23.87 11.85 8.75
N GLU A 56 22.66 11.29 8.76
CA GLU A 56 22.37 9.85 8.85
C GLU A 56 21.17 9.47 7.96
N ASP A 57 21.16 8.21 7.49
CA ASP A 57 20.09 7.66 6.66
C ASP A 57 19.03 6.93 7.49
N TYR A 58 17.85 7.54 7.58
CA TYR A 58 16.68 6.94 8.22
C TYR A 58 15.66 6.48 7.17
N PRO A 59 15.34 5.17 7.06
CA PRO A 59 14.48 4.65 6.01
C PRO A 59 13.10 5.32 5.92
N GLU A 60 12.37 5.38 7.03
CA GLU A 60 11.00 5.93 7.03
C GLU A 60 11.01 7.46 6.84
N VAL A 61 12.00 8.17 7.39
CA VAL A 61 12.20 9.61 7.10
C VAL A 61 12.43 9.83 5.60
N ASN A 62 13.30 9.04 4.96
CA ASN A 62 13.57 9.14 3.52
C ASN A 62 12.32 8.87 2.68
N ARG A 63 11.48 7.88 3.06
CA ARG A 63 10.20 7.61 2.38
C ARG A 63 9.27 8.82 2.47
N THR A 64 9.04 9.35 3.68
CA THR A 64 8.16 10.51 3.91
C THR A 64 8.65 11.76 3.20
N LEU A 65 9.95 12.04 3.21
CA LEU A 65 10.50 13.22 2.53
C LEU A 65 10.49 13.09 1.01
N VAL A 66 10.56 11.88 0.45
CA VAL A 66 10.31 11.68 -0.99
C VAL A 66 8.83 11.84 -1.32
N SER A 67 7.91 11.41 -0.45
CA SER A 67 6.47 11.71 -0.58
C SER A 67 6.21 13.23 -0.59
N LEU A 68 6.90 13.99 0.27
CA LEU A 68 6.88 15.46 0.27
C LEU A 68 7.39 16.05 -1.05
N LEU A 69 8.53 15.58 -1.53
CA LEU A 69 9.08 16.04 -2.81
C LEU A 69 8.15 15.67 -3.97
N ALA A 70 7.47 14.52 -3.91
CA ALA A 70 6.49 14.11 -4.90
C ALA A 70 5.35 15.12 -5.04
N ILE A 71 4.72 15.56 -3.94
CA ILE A 71 3.65 16.56 -4.01
C ILE A 71 4.18 17.89 -4.54
N LYS A 72 5.37 18.32 -4.12
CA LYS A 72 6.01 19.51 -4.65
C LYS A 72 6.22 19.44 -6.16
N TRP A 73 6.79 18.34 -6.67
CA TRP A 73 7.03 18.15 -8.10
C TRP A 73 5.72 18.10 -8.88
N VAL A 74 4.68 17.44 -8.37
CA VAL A 74 3.35 17.38 -9.00
C VAL A 74 2.74 18.78 -9.11
N LEU A 75 2.67 19.55 -8.01
CA LEU A 75 2.07 20.88 -8.01
C LEU A 75 2.82 21.84 -8.95
N HIS A 76 4.15 21.77 -8.98
CA HIS A 76 4.99 22.56 -9.88
C HIS A 76 5.06 22.04 -11.32
N GLY A 77 4.46 20.89 -11.62
CA GLY A 77 4.54 20.27 -12.95
C GLY A 77 5.93 19.75 -13.34
N ASP A 78 6.78 19.46 -12.36
CA ASP A 78 8.17 19.03 -12.52
C ASP A 78 8.27 17.52 -12.84
N TYR A 79 7.78 17.15 -14.02
CA TYR A 79 7.78 15.78 -14.52
C TYR A 79 9.20 15.17 -14.59
N ALA A 80 10.20 16.00 -14.90
CA ALA A 80 11.58 15.56 -15.02
C ALA A 80 12.09 15.04 -13.67
N SER A 81 11.95 15.82 -12.61
CA SER A 81 12.38 15.42 -11.26
C SER A 81 11.57 14.22 -10.74
N PHE A 82 10.24 14.23 -10.96
CA PHE A 82 9.37 13.14 -10.53
C PHE A 82 9.75 11.77 -11.12
N THR A 83 10.27 11.74 -12.35
CA THR A 83 10.47 10.50 -13.12
C THR A 83 11.94 10.23 -13.50
N ASP A 84 12.89 10.95 -12.90
CA ASP A 84 14.30 10.96 -13.33
C ASP A 84 14.92 9.55 -13.38
N THR A 85 14.70 8.74 -12.34
CA THR A 85 15.33 7.41 -12.21
C THR A 85 14.44 6.25 -12.67
N GLN A 86 13.27 6.54 -13.23
CA GLN A 86 12.38 5.51 -13.80
C GLN A 86 12.92 5.02 -15.16
N LYS A 87 13.46 3.79 -15.19
CA LYS A 87 14.07 3.20 -16.40
C LYS A 87 13.07 2.53 -17.33
N ALA A 88 12.25 1.64 -16.78
CA ALA A 88 11.25 0.86 -17.51
C ALA A 88 9.85 1.26 -17.06
N ASN A 89 8.88 1.19 -17.98
CA ASN A 89 7.48 1.55 -17.72
C ASN A 89 7.32 2.94 -17.10
N LYS A 90 8.20 3.88 -17.49
CA LYS A 90 8.23 5.26 -17.01
C LYS A 90 6.84 5.88 -17.11
N LEU A 91 6.40 6.56 -16.05
CA LEU A 91 5.13 7.28 -16.03
C LEU A 91 5.10 8.25 -17.21
N SER A 92 4.06 8.18 -18.03
CA SER A 92 3.94 9.06 -19.19
C SER A 92 3.65 10.49 -18.76
N LYS A 93 4.02 11.45 -19.61
CA LYS A 93 3.71 12.87 -19.37
C LYS A 93 2.20 13.12 -19.22
N LYS A 94 1.38 12.42 -20.00
CA LYS A 94 -0.09 12.49 -19.91
C LYS A 94 -0.58 12.04 -18.53
N SER A 95 -0.14 10.88 -18.07
CA SER A 95 -0.51 10.32 -16.78
C SER A 95 -0.04 11.21 -15.62
N PHE A 96 1.16 11.77 -15.71
CA PHE A 96 1.63 12.78 -14.76
C PHE A 96 0.76 14.04 -14.76
N ASP A 97 0.34 14.53 -15.93
CA ASP A 97 -0.55 15.70 -16.01
C ASP A 97 -1.95 15.39 -15.46
N ASP A 98 -2.43 14.14 -15.58
CA ASP A 98 -3.68 13.69 -14.97
C ASP A 98 -3.56 13.58 -13.43
N LEU A 99 -2.42 13.07 -12.92
CA LEU A 99 -2.09 13.12 -11.48
C LEU A 99 -2.09 14.56 -10.96
N ARG A 100 -1.48 15.48 -11.73
CA ARG A 100 -1.47 16.90 -11.38
C ARG A 100 -2.86 17.52 -11.36
N LYS A 101 -3.75 17.18 -12.31
CA LYS A 101 -5.15 17.62 -12.28
C LYS A 101 -5.87 17.08 -11.04
N PHE A 102 -5.61 15.83 -10.68
CA PHE A 102 -6.18 15.22 -9.47
C PHE A 102 -5.82 16.02 -8.21
N TYR A 103 -4.53 16.32 -7.98
CA TYR A 103 -4.13 17.14 -6.82
C TYR A 103 -4.62 18.58 -6.91
N ASN A 104 -4.52 19.26 -8.05
CA ASN A 104 -5.00 20.65 -8.19
C ASN A 104 -6.52 20.78 -8.00
N ARG A 105 -7.29 19.70 -8.20
CA ARG A 105 -8.73 19.67 -7.93
C ARG A 105 -9.03 19.61 -6.44
N LEU A 106 -8.17 18.98 -5.64
CA LEU A 106 -8.38 18.71 -4.22
C LEU A 106 -7.66 19.71 -3.31
N VAL A 107 -6.45 20.15 -3.69
CA VAL A 107 -5.66 21.16 -2.98
C VAL A 107 -5.95 22.53 -3.60
N LYS A 108 -6.98 23.22 -3.10
CA LYS A 108 -7.44 24.51 -3.65
C LYS A 108 -6.91 25.70 -2.87
N THR A 109 -6.58 25.48 -1.61
CA THR A 109 -6.15 26.49 -0.64
C THR A 109 -4.87 26.06 0.06
N ASP A 110 -4.19 27.00 0.70
CA ASP A 110 -3.04 26.71 1.55
C ASP A 110 -3.43 25.83 2.75
N GLU A 111 -4.67 25.94 3.23
CA GLU A 111 -5.20 25.08 4.30
C GLU A 111 -5.35 23.62 3.84
N ASP A 112 -5.79 23.38 2.61
CA ASP A 112 -5.87 22.02 2.04
C ASP A 112 -4.48 21.39 1.92
N LEU A 113 -3.50 22.17 1.47
CA LEU A 113 -2.11 21.72 1.37
C LEU A 113 -1.54 21.43 2.75
N HIS A 114 -1.76 22.32 3.71
CA HIS A 114 -1.28 22.13 5.07
C HIS A 114 -1.90 20.90 5.74
N ALA A 115 -3.20 20.66 5.55
CA ALA A 115 -3.86 19.45 6.04
C ALA A 115 -3.27 18.16 5.45
N LEU A 116 -2.94 18.17 4.15
CA LEU A 116 -2.24 17.06 3.50
C LEU A 116 -0.84 16.85 4.09
N LEU A 117 -0.06 17.92 4.29
CA LEU A 117 1.27 17.82 4.88
C LEU A 117 1.24 17.30 6.32
N VAL A 118 0.26 17.71 7.14
CA VAL A 118 0.05 17.16 8.49
C VAL A 118 -0.29 15.68 8.42
N ALA A 119 -1.24 15.29 7.55
CA ALA A 119 -1.60 13.88 7.37
C ALA A 119 -0.39 13.03 6.95
N MET A 120 0.47 13.55 6.07
CA MET A 120 1.72 12.89 5.66
C MET A 120 2.72 12.73 6.79
N ALA A 121 2.90 13.76 7.62
CA ALA A 121 3.87 13.73 8.71
C ALA A 121 3.51 12.67 9.76
N ILE A 122 2.21 12.49 10.02
CA ILE A 122 1.73 11.63 11.11
C ILE A 122 1.41 10.20 10.69
N ASP A 123 1.20 9.90 9.40
CA ASP A 123 0.63 8.60 8.97
C ASP A 123 1.43 7.39 9.48
N ASP A 124 2.76 7.54 9.54
CA ASP A 124 3.70 6.46 9.84
C ASP A 124 4.32 6.51 11.24
N ILE A 125 3.97 7.50 12.09
CA ILE A 125 4.59 7.63 13.43
C ILE A 125 4.25 6.46 14.36
N GLY A 126 3.16 5.73 14.08
CA GLY A 126 2.78 4.52 14.82
C GLY A 126 3.75 3.35 14.66
N LYS A 127 4.73 3.46 13.75
CA LYS A 127 5.84 2.51 13.64
C LYS A 127 6.90 2.71 14.72
N ASP A 128 6.91 3.83 15.43
CA ASP A 128 7.74 4.05 16.62
C ASP A 128 7.15 3.27 17.81
N PRO A 129 7.86 2.27 18.35
CA PRO A 129 7.38 1.51 19.51
C PRO A 129 7.18 2.37 20.77
N ASN A 130 7.77 3.57 20.84
CA ASN A 130 7.61 4.46 21.99
C ASN A 130 6.26 5.16 22.01
N LEU A 131 5.62 5.39 20.86
CA LEU A 131 4.33 6.09 20.80
C LEU A 131 3.24 5.34 21.59
N SER A 132 3.23 4.00 21.48
CA SER A 132 2.30 3.17 22.26
C SER A 132 2.57 3.30 23.76
N GLN A 133 3.83 3.28 24.19
CA GLN A 133 4.20 3.41 25.60
C GLN A 133 3.84 4.78 26.17
N GLU A 134 4.05 5.84 25.40
CA GLU A 134 3.67 7.21 25.78
C GLU A 134 2.16 7.35 25.90
N LEU A 135 1.40 6.83 24.93
CA LEU A 135 -0.05 6.84 24.98
C LEU A 135 -0.57 6.08 26.20
N GLU A 136 -0.07 4.87 26.48
CA GLU A 136 -0.42 4.09 27.66
C GLU A 136 -0.17 4.86 28.97
N LYS A 137 0.99 5.51 29.07
CA LYS A 137 1.35 6.34 30.22
C LYS A 137 0.35 7.47 30.44
N HIS A 138 -0.09 8.13 29.36
CA HIS A 138 -1.06 9.21 29.42
C HIS A 138 -2.49 8.74 29.66
N LEU A 139 -2.81 7.49 29.35
CA LEU A 139 -4.07 6.82 29.68
C LEU A 139 -4.07 6.18 31.08
N GLY A 140 -3.13 6.56 31.96
CA GLY A 140 -3.08 6.06 33.33
C GLY A 140 -2.59 4.61 33.44
N GLY A 141 -1.79 4.15 32.48
CA GLY A 141 -1.26 2.79 32.42
C GLY A 141 -2.23 1.77 31.83
N VAL A 142 -3.31 2.21 31.17
CA VAL A 142 -4.23 1.33 30.44
C VAL A 142 -3.56 0.88 29.14
N PRO A 143 -3.38 -0.44 28.90
CA PRO A 143 -2.74 -0.92 27.70
C PRO A 143 -3.49 -0.51 26.43
N VAL A 144 -2.76 -0.01 25.44
CA VAL A 144 -3.32 0.39 24.14
C VAL A 144 -3.41 -0.84 23.26
N LYS A 145 -4.63 -1.26 22.93
CA LYS A 145 -4.86 -2.38 22.01
C LYS A 145 -5.04 -1.84 20.59
N ALA A 146 -3.92 -1.52 19.94
CA ALA A 146 -3.90 -1.21 18.52
C ALA A 146 -3.74 -2.50 17.69
N LYS A 147 -4.46 -2.60 16.57
CA LYS A 147 -4.32 -3.74 15.65
C LYS A 147 -3.00 -3.70 14.89
N ASP A 148 -2.62 -2.50 14.47
CA ASP A 148 -1.41 -2.20 13.70
C ASP A 148 -0.96 -0.74 13.97
N HIS A 149 0.06 -0.29 13.25
CA HIS A 149 0.61 1.06 13.38
C HIS A 149 -0.40 2.15 12.99
N SER A 150 -1.21 1.94 11.95
CA SER A 150 -2.21 2.91 11.50
C SER A 150 -3.33 3.09 12.52
N ASP A 151 -3.79 2.00 13.14
CA ASP A 151 -4.76 2.03 14.23
C ASP A 151 -4.17 2.72 15.48
N LEU A 152 -2.88 2.52 15.78
CA LEU A 152 -2.21 3.22 16.87
C LEU A 152 -2.20 4.75 16.64
N VAL A 153 -1.84 5.22 15.44
CA VAL A 153 -1.87 6.64 15.09
C VAL A 153 -3.29 7.20 15.22
N TYR A 154 -4.29 6.50 14.68
CA TYR A 154 -5.68 6.93 14.80
C TYR A 154 -6.15 7.01 16.27
N GLN A 155 -5.78 6.02 17.09
CA GLN A 155 -6.11 6.02 18.52
C GLN A 155 -5.43 7.17 19.27
N ALA A 156 -4.17 7.47 18.98
CA ALA A 156 -3.46 8.61 19.53
C ALA A 156 -4.09 9.93 19.08
N ALA A 157 -4.37 10.09 17.79
CA ALA A 157 -4.91 11.32 17.21
C ALA A 157 -6.30 11.70 17.75
N LYS A 158 -7.14 10.70 18.06
CA LYS A 158 -8.50 10.94 18.60
C LYS A 158 -8.57 11.08 20.12
N SER A 159 -7.50 10.78 20.85
CA SER A 159 -7.50 10.79 22.33
C SER A 159 -7.35 12.22 22.86
N GLU A 160 -8.24 12.62 23.77
CA GLU A 160 -8.14 13.91 24.44
C GLU A 160 -6.91 13.98 25.36
N GLU A 161 -6.54 12.86 25.99
CA GLU A 161 -5.36 12.74 26.84
C GLU A 161 -4.08 12.88 26.02
N ALA A 162 -4.00 12.22 24.86
CA ALA A 162 -2.89 12.37 23.92
C ALA A 162 -2.77 13.80 23.39
N ALA A 163 -3.90 14.45 23.09
CA ALA A 163 -3.93 15.84 22.66
C ALA A 163 -3.42 16.79 23.77
N LYS A 164 -3.84 16.59 25.03
CA LYS A 164 -3.33 17.36 26.19
C LYS A 164 -1.82 17.16 26.40
N ALA A 165 -1.34 15.95 26.15
CA ALA A 165 0.08 15.60 26.21
C ALA A 165 0.87 16.04 24.98
N LYS A 166 0.20 16.51 23.92
CA LYS A 166 0.78 16.89 22.63
C LYS A 166 1.61 15.77 21.98
N LEU A 167 1.09 14.54 22.02
CA LEU A 167 1.75 13.39 21.38
C LEU A 167 1.81 13.51 19.85
N ILE A 168 0.88 14.27 19.26
CA ILE A 168 0.85 14.57 17.82
C ILE A 168 0.64 16.10 17.67
N PRO A 169 1.68 16.91 17.86
CA PRO A 169 1.56 18.36 17.96
C PRO A 169 1.07 19.01 16.65
N SER A 170 1.37 18.42 15.50
CA SER A 170 0.94 18.91 14.18
C SER A 170 -0.57 19.00 13.99
N LEU A 171 -1.38 18.22 14.72
CA LEU A 171 -2.85 18.33 14.68
C LEU A 171 -3.36 19.67 15.25
N GLU A 172 -2.58 20.33 16.10
CA GLU A 172 -2.88 21.67 16.64
C GLU A 172 -2.56 22.80 15.65
N MET A 173 -1.88 22.50 14.54
CA MET A 173 -1.49 23.49 13.53
C MET A 173 -2.56 23.73 12.46
N VAL A 174 -3.65 22.95 12.48
CA VAL A 174 -4.72 23.00 11.47
C VAL A 174 -6.07 23.40 12.08
N PRO A 175 -6.96 24.03 11.28
CA PRO A 175 -8.32 24.34 11.72
C PRO A 175 -9.13 23.09 12.10
N PRO A 176 -10.19 23.21 12.93
CA PRO A 176 -11.01 22.09 13.35
C PRO A 176 -11.62 21.27 12.20
N SER A 177 -11.99 21.91 11.09
CA SER A 177 -12.50 21.22 9.90
C SER A 177 -11.44 20.31 9.26
N SER A 178 -10.24 20.84 9.05
CA SER A 178 -9.11 20.07 8.52
C SER A 178 -8.69 18.95 9.47
N ARG A 179 -8.73 19.19 10.79
CA ARG A 179 -8.49 18.16 11.80
C ARG A 179 -9.51 17.02 11.68
N ALA A 180 -10.78 17.33 11.47
CA ALA A 180 -11.82 16.31 11.27
C ALA A 180 -11.57 15.48 10.01
N ASP A 181 -11.15 16.13 8.90
CA ASP A 181 -10.79 15.42 7.67
C ASP A 181 -9.54 14.52 7.86
N ILE A 182 -8.53 14.99 8.59
CA ILE A 182 -7.34 14.20 8.93
C ILE A 182 -7.73 12.99 9.80
N LEU A 183 -8.56 13.18 10.83
CA LEU A 183 -9.03 12.07 11.67
C LEU A 183 -9.83 11.05 10.87
N GLY A 184 -10.68 11.49 9.93
CA GLY A 184 -11.36 10.60 9.00
C GLY A 184 -10.39 9.86 8.08
N CYS A 185 -9.37 10.54 7.57
CA CYS A 185 -8.30 9.93 6.76
C CYS A 185 -7.55 8.83 7.54
N LEU A 186 -7.16 9.08 8.78
CA LEU A 186 -6.53 8.10 9.67
C LEU A 186 -7.47 6.94 10.00
N HIS A 187 -8.76 7.21 10.22
CA HIS A 187 -9.75 6.17 10.47
C HIS A 187 -9.93 5.23 9.26
N ILE A 188 -9.89 5.78 8.03
CA ILE A 188 -9.87 4.96 6.82
C ILE A 188 -8.58 4.14 6.77
N GLY A 189 -7.43 4.76 7.03
CA GLY A 189 -6.12 4.10 7.03
C GLY A 189 -5.99 2.95 8.05
N SER A 190 -6.68 3.03 9.19
CA SER A 190 -6.67 1.98 10.22
C SER A 190 -7.54 0.75 9.90
N GLN A 191 -8.29 0.77 8.79
CA GLN A 191 -9.14 -0.34 8.36
C GLN A 191 -8.95 -0.74 6.90
N LEU A 192 -8.48 0.17 6.06
CA LEU A 192 -8.27 -0.04 4.64
C LEU A 192 -6.91 0.46 4.20
N ASN A 193 -6.05 -0.47 3.83
CA ASN A 193 -4.89 -0.19 3.00
C ASN A 193 -5.30 -0.26 1.51
N ILE A 194 -5.41 0.90 0.86
CA ILE A 194 -5.79 1.01 -0.55
C ILE A 194 -4.83 0.22 -1.46
N SER A 195 -3.55 0.16 -1.11
CA SER A 195 -2.55 -0.60 -1.87
C SER A 195 -2.88 -2.09 -1.91
N GLN A 196 -3.39 -2.66 -0.81
CA GLN A 196 -3.82 -4.07 -0.75
C GLN A 196 -5.04 -4.31 -1.64
N ALA A 197 -5.96 -3.35 -1.74
CA ALA A 197 -7.11 -3.44 -2.64
C ALA A 197 -6.66 -3.40 -4.12
N VAL A 198 -5.78 -2.47 -4.47
CA VAL A 198 -5.20 -2.35 -5.82
C VAL A 198 -4.41 -3.60 -6.24
N GLN A 199 -3.78 -4.26 -5.27
CA GLN A 199 -3.02 -5.49 -5.45
C GLN A 199 -3.88 -6.76 -5.31
N GLY A 200 -5.18 -6.67 -5.06
CA GLY A 200 -6.07 -7.83 -4.94
C GLY A 200 -5.81 -8.71 -3.70
N GLU A 201 -5.03 -8.21 -2.74
CA GLU A 201 -4.62 -8.90 -1.52
C GLU A 201 -5.74 -8.92 -0.49
N CYS A 202 -6.33 -7.77 -0.19
CA CYS A 202 -7.41 -7.67 0.80
C CYS A 202 -8.73 -8.24 0.25
N PRO A 203 -9.65 -8.68 1.13
CA PRO A 203 -11.01 -9.03 0.73
C PRO A 203 -11.91 -7.80 0.58
N PRO A 204 -13.05 -7.91 -0.12
CA PRO A 204 -14.06 -6.85 -0.24
C PRO A 204 -14.51 -6.18 1.05
N ALA A 205 -14.61 -6.92 2.16
CA ALA A 205 -15.04 -6.36 3.44
C ALA A 205 -14.15 -5.22 3.95
N SER A 206 -12.88 -5.15 3.52
CA SER A 206 -11.98 -4.05 3.85
C SER A 206 -12.50 -2.70 3.33
N LEU A 207 -13.32 -2.70 2.27
CA LEU A 207 -13.91 -1.47 1.71
C LEU A 207 -15.14 -0.96 2.50
N ARG A 208 -15.63 -1.67 3.53
CA ARG A 208 -16.79 -1.24 4.33
C ARG A 208 -16.57 0.11 5.02
N ILE A 209 -15.33 0.42 5.41
CA ILE A 209 -14.99 1.70 6.03
C ILE A 209 -15.30 2.90 5.13
N LEU A 210 -15.22 2.72 3.81
CA LEU A 210 -15.57 3.78 2.87
C LEU A 210 -17.05 4.15 3.00
N SER A 211 -17.94 3.16 3.20
CA SER A 211 -19.37 3.40 3.43
C SER A 211 -19.64 4.21 4.70
N THR A 212 -18.88 3.97 5.76
CA THR A 212 -19.06 4.68 7.04
C THR A 212 -18.54 6.12 7.01
N GLU A 213 -17.67 6.45 6.06
CA GLU A 213 -17.11 7.79 5.87
C GLU A 213 -17.79 8.57 4.71
N LEU A 214 -18.77 7.97 4.02
CA LEU A 214 -19.53 8.67 2.98
C LEU A 214 -20.25 9.90 3.53
N GLY A 215 -20.11 11.01 2.82
CA GLY A 215 -20.69 12.30 3.18
C GLY A 215 -20.02 12.99 4.38
N LYS A 216 -18.94 12.43 4.93
CA LYS A 216 -18.18 13.03 6.04
C LYS A 216 -16.93 13.73 5.53
N GLY A 217 -17.10 14.98 5.09
CA GLY A 217 -15.99 15.85 4.71
C GLY A 217 -15.16 15.31 3.54
N ASN A 218 -13.86 15.60 3.55
CA ASN A 218 -12.90 15.24 2.50
C ASN A 218 -12.00 14.06 2.85
N ALA A 219 -12.29 13.32 3.92
CA ALA A 219 -11.45 12.23 4.42
C ALA A 219 -11.03 11.19 3.37
N ILE A 220 -11.98 10.74 2.52
CA ILE A 220 -11.69 9.77 1.43
C ILE A 220 -10.72 10.35 0.40
N ASN A 221 -10.93 11.61 0.01
CA ASN A 221 -10.06 12.30 -0.94
C ASN A 221 -8.66 12.51 -0.35
N LEU A 222 -8.58 12.89 0.92
CA LEU A 222 -7.32 13.05 1.65
C LEU A 222 -6.57 11.72 1.73
N ARG A 223 -7.25 10.62 2.07
CA ARG A 223 -6.66 9.29 2.11
C ARG A 223 -6.15 8.82 0.76
N ALA A 224 -6.90 9.09 -0.31
CA ALA A 224 -6.49 8.77 -1.66
C ALA A 224 -5.23 9.56 -2.05
N MET A 225 -5.20 10.88 -1.81
CA MET A 225 -4.02 11.71 -2.04
C MET A 225 -2.81 11.20 -1.27
N LEU A 226 -2.98 10.87 0.01
CA LEU A 226 -1.88 10.38 0.83
C LEU A 226 -1.34 9.05 0.32
N THR A 227 -2.23 8.10 -0.03
CA THR A 227 -1.83 6.81 -0.62
C THR A 227 -0.97 6.96 -1.88
N PHE A 228 -1.32 7.89 -2.79
CA PHE A 228 -0.51 8.15 -3.98
C PHE A 228 0.89 8.65 -3.63
N LEU A 229 1.01 9.49 -2.59
CA LEU A 229 2.29 9.98 -2.10
C LEU A 229 3.09 8.87 -1.43
N ASP A 230 2.46 8.04 -0.59
CA ASP A 230 3.12 6.90 0.06
C ASP A 230 3.72 5.94 -0.97
N VAL A 231 2.97 5.65 -2.04
CA VAL A 231 3.45 4.81 -3.15
C VAL A 231 4.57 5.50 -3.92
N ALA A 232 4.49 6.82 -4.14
CA ALA A 232 5.53 7.57 -4.81
C ALA A 232 6.84 7.61 -4.00
N GLY A 233 6.75 7.72 -2.67
CA GLY A 233 7.87 7.70 -1.73
C GLY A 233 8.33 6.31 -1.28
N ALA A 234 7.64 5.24 -1.67
CA ALA A 234 7.84 3.89 -1.13
C ALA A 234 9.26 3.29 -1.31
N ALA A 235 10.07 3.81 -2.22
CA ALA A 235 11.46 3.38 -2.38
C ALA A 235 12.48 4.47 -2.00
N GLY A 236 12.05 5.52 -1.30
CA GLY A 236 12.93 6.62 -0.89
C GLY A 236 14.10 6.16 -0.02
N HIS A 237 13.95 5.07 0.73
CA HIS A 237 15.02 4.45 1.52
C HIS A 237 16.07 3.70 0.68
N VAL A 238 15.83 3.48 -0.62
CA VAL A 238 16.77 2.85 -1.56
C VAL A 238 17.25 3.86 -2.59
N ASP A 239 16.34 4.65 -3.14
CA ASP A 239 16.60 5.66 -4.15
C ASP A 239 15.64 6.85 -3.97
N SER A 240 16.17 7.92 -3.37
CA SER A 240 15.44 9.16 -3.07
C SER A 240 15.49 10.21 -4.19
N ARG A 241 16.04 9.85 -5.36
CA ARG A 241 16.29 10.81 -6.46
C ARG A 241 15.03 11.16 -7.26
N SER A 242 14.03 10.28 -7.26
CA SER A 242 12.74 10.47 -7.93
C SER A 242 11.68 9.52 -7.37
N CYS A 243 10.44 9.59 -7.84
CA CYS A 243 9.37 8.68 -7.47
C CYS A 243 9.46 7.35 -8.25
N ILE A 244 10.51 6.56 -8.02
CA ILE A 244 10.85 5.40 -8.85
C ILE A 244 9.76 4.32 -8.93
N VAL A 245 8.92 4.20 -7.88
CA VAL A 245 7.84 3.20 -7.80
C VAL A 245 6.60 3.63 -8.59
N MET A 246 6.32 4.93 -8.72
CA MET A 246 5.14 5.47 -9.40
C MET A 246 5.31 5.43 -10.93
N THR A 247 5.45 4.22 -11.47
CA THR A 247 5.52 3.89 -12.89
C THR A 247 4.14 3.99 -13.55
N GLU A 248 4.08 3.95 -14.88
CA GLU A 248 2.82 4.02 -15.62
C GLU A 248 1.81 2.93 -15.19
N PRO A 249 2.16 1.63 -15.09
CA PRO A 249 1.20 0.62 -14.68
C PRO A 249 0.72 0.79 -13.24
N VAL A 250 1.60 1.25 -12.35
CA VAL A 250 1.24 1.54 -10.96
C VAL A 250 0.23 2.68 -10.94
N PHE A 251 0.53 3.81 -11.57
CA PHE A 251 -0.39 4.94 -11.63
C PHE A 251 -1.77 4.55 -12.18
N GLN A 252 -1.82 3.81 -13.30
CA GLN A 252 -3.09 3.37 -13.90
C GLN A 252 -3.92 2.50 -12.96
N ALA A 253 -3.26 1.60 -12.21
CA ALA A 253 -3.94 0.74 -11.24
C ALA A 253 -4.57 1.55 -10.09
N TYR A 254 -3.83 2.52 -9.53
CA TYR A 254 -4.37 3.38 -8.46
C TYR A 254 -5.46 4.33 -8.95
N MET A 255 -5.31 4.92 -10.15
CA MET A 255 -6.36 5.77 -10.73
C MET A 255 -7.65 5.00 -10.99
N SER A 256 -7.54 3.74 -11.43
CA SER A 256 -8.69 2.86 -11.61
C SER A 256 -9.40 2.57 -10.28
N ALA A 257 -8.64 2.32 -9.22
CA ALA A 257 -9.21 2.10 -7.89
C ALA A 257 -9.87 3.36 -7.32
N LEU A 258 -9.24 4.52 -7.48
CA LEU A 258 -9.82 5.79 -7.06
C LEU A 258 -11.15 6.06 -7.78
N LYS A 259 -11.21 5.79 -9.09
CA LYS A 259 -12.46 5.93 -9.84
C LYS A 259 -13.55 5.00 -9.28
N ALA A 260 -13.22 3.75 -8.94
CA ALA A 260 -14.16 2.84 -8.29
C ALA A 260 -14.63 3.39 -6.92
N PHE A 261 -13.74 3.99 -6.14
CA PHE A 261 -14.10 4.63 -4.87
C PHE A 261 -14.99 5.86 -5.06
N GLU A 262 -14.74 6.68 -6.08
CA GLU A 262 -15.61 7.82 -6.45
C GLU A 262 -17.01 7.33 -6.86
N GLU A 263 -17.09 6.29 -7.69
CA GLU A 263 -18.35 5.66 -8.12
C GLU A 263 -19.10 4.96 -6.98
N PHE A 264 -18.37 4.37 -6.03
CA PHE A 264 -18.95 3.85 -4.79
C PHE A 264 -19.47 4.97 -3.91
N SER A 265 -18.71 6.06 -3.79
CA SER A 265 -19.05 7.18 -2.92
C SER A 265 -20.24 7.99 -3.43
N ASN A 266 -20.44 8.05 -4.75
CA ASN A 266 -21.59 8.72 -5.34
C ASN A 266 -22.82 7.81 -5.51
N GLY A 267 -22.73 6.55 -5.07
CA GLY A 267 -23.82 5.57 -5.10
C GLY A 267 -24.05 4.89 -6.45
N SER A 268 -23.19 5.12 -7.46
CA SER A 268 -23.24 4.38 -8.73
C SER A 268 -22.86 2.91 -8.56
N ILE A 269 -21.94 2.62 -7.64
CA ILE A 269 -21.64 1.27 -7.16
C ILE A 269 -22.29 1.12 -5.77
N VAL A 270 -23.04 0.02 -5.59
CA VAL A 270 -23.95 -0.11 -4.43
C VAL A 270 -23.40 -0.93 -3.27
N SER A 271 -22.30 -1.66 -3.45
CA SER A 271 -21.75 -2.52 -2.39
C SER A 271 -20.21 -2.54 -2.37
N PRO A 272 -19.60 -2.82 -1.20
CA PRO A 272 -18.14 -3.02 -1.10
C PRO A 272 -17.63 -4.12 -2.03
N ARG A 273 -18.39 -5.22 -2.19
CA ARG A 273 -18.09 -6.29 -3.14
C ARG A 273 -18.05 -5.81 -4.59
N ALA A 274 -19.08 -5.07 -5.02
CA ALA A 274 -19.11 -4.54 -6.38
C ALA A 274 -17.99 -3.52 -6.63
N CYS A 275 -17.65 -2.71 -5.62
CA CYS A 275 -16.53 -1.77 -5.69
C CYS A 275 -15.20 -2.50 -5.86
N TYR A 276 -14.95 -3.51 -5.03
CA TYR A 276 -13.75 -4.35 -5.13
C TYR A 276 -13.65 -5.06 -6.48
N ASP A 277 -14.73 -5.67 -6.94
CA ASP A 277 -14.77 -6.39 -8.22
C ASP A 277 -14.48 -5.43 -9.38
N HIS A 278 -14.99 -4.19 -9.35
CA HIS A 278 -14.68 -3.18 -10.36
C HIS A 278 -13.17 -2.87 -10.47
N ILE A 279 -12.45 -2.84 -9.33
CA ILE A 279 -11.01 -2.58 -9.27
C ILE A 279 -10.25 -3.69 -10.00
N ILE A 280 -10.51 -4.95 -9.63
CA ILE A 280 -9.81 -6.10 -10.21
C ILE A 280 -10.25 -6.37 -11.67
N GLU A 281 -11.51 -6.12 -12.02
CA GLU A 281 -12.04 -6.28 -13.37
C GLU A 281 -11.45 -5.26 -14.33
N THR A 282 -11.21 -4.02 -13.90
CA THR A 282 -10.56 -3.00 -14.74
C THR A 282 -9.17 -3.46 -15.18
N ARG A 283 -8.43 -4.11 -14.28
CA ARG A 283 -7.12 -4.70 -14.60
C ARG A 283 -7.24 -5.91 -15.52
N ALA A 284 -8.20 -6.80 -15.25
CA ALA A 284 -8.49 -7.94 -16.10
C ALA A 284 -8.84 -7.52 -17.54
N GLU A 285 -9.62 -6.45 -17.69
CA GLU A 285 -10.01 -5.90 -18.99
C GLU A 285 -8.81 -5.38 -19.81
N GLY A 286 -7.80 -4.82 -19.14
CA GLY A 286 -6.53 -4.47 -19.79
C GLY A 286 -5.87 -5.69 -20.45
N LEU A 287 -5.84 -6.83 -19.77
CA LEU A 287 -5.30 -8.08 -20.31
C LEU A 287 -6.19 -8.68 -21.40
N ARG A 288 -7.53 -8.62 -21.27
CA ARG A 288 -8.46 -9.06 -22.32
C ARG A 288 -8.25 -8.29 -23.63
N LYS A 289 -8.04 -6.98 -23.56
CA LYS A 289 -7.73 -6.14 -24.73
C LYS A 289 -6.41 -6.52 -25.41
N LEU A 290 -5.48 -7.09 -24.66
CA LEU A 290 -4.25 -7.65 -25.21
C LEU A 290 -4.46 -9.06 -25.80
N GLY A 291 -5.62 -9.69 -25.58
CA GLY A 291 -5.95 -11.02 -26.10
C GLY A 291 -5.80 -12.15 -25.08
N PHE A 292 -5.67 -11.84 -23.79
CA PHE A 292 -5.64 -12.87 -22.75
C PHE A 292 -7.03 -13.42 -22.46
N GLU A 293 -7.15 -14.75 -22.45
CA GLU A 293 -8.40 -15.46 -22.19
C GLU A 293 -8.53 -15.86 -20.71
N PHE A 294 -9.57 -15.34 -20.05
CA PHE A 294 -9.89 -15.71 -18.68
C PHE A 294 -10.70 -17.03 -18.62
N PRO A 295 -10.64 -17.76 -17.49
CA PRO A 295 -11.50 -18.92 -17.25
C PRO A 295 -13.00 -18.61 -17.42
N VAL A 296 -13.77 -19.60 -17.88
CA VAL A 296 -15.23 -19.49 -18.04
C VAL A 296 -15.95 -19.43 -16.68
N SER A 297 -15.41 -20.12 -15.67
CA SER A 297 -15.94 -20.07 -14.30
C SER A 297 -15.72 -18.69 -13.68
N ALA A 298 -16.80 -18.02 -13.26
CA ALA A 298 -16.72 -16.69 -12.67
C ALA A 298 -15.84 -16.65 -11.40
N ASN A 299 -15.95 -17.65 -10.53
CA ASN A 299 -15.15 -17.73 -9.30
C ASN A 299 -13.65 -17.93 -9.62
N GLU A 300 -13.35 -18.75 -10.61
CA GLU A 300 -11.97 -18.99 -11.04
C GLU A 300 -11.38 -17.76 -11.75
N ALA A 301 -12.16 -17.10 -12.61
CA ALA A 301 -11.77 -15.86 -13.26
C ALA A 301 -11.50 -14.74 -12.25
N ARG A 302 -12.32 -14.63 -11.21
CA ARG A 302 -12.12 -13.68 -10.11
C ARG A 302 -10.88 -14.01 -9.30
N ALA A 303 -10.69 -15.27 -8.91
CA ALA A 303 -9.49 -15.71 -8.19
C ALA A 303 -8.22 -15.45 -9.00
N LEU A 304 -8.22 -15.79 -10.29
CA LEU A 304 -7.10 -15.49 -11.19
C LEU A 304 -6.86 -13.98 -11.31
N SER A 305 -7.91 -13.17 -11.43
CA SER A 305 -7.78 -11.71 -11.46
C SER A 305 -7.09 -11.17 -10.20
N ARG A 306 -7.44 -11.68 -9.01
CA ARG A 306 -6.76 -11.32 -7.76
C ARG A 306 -5.29 -11.72 -7.78
N LEU A 307 -4.96 -12.95 -8.20
CA LEU A 307 -3.57 -13.41 -8.31
C LEU A 307 -2.74 -12.56 -9.29
N LEU A 308 -3.32 -12.20 -10.44
CA LEU A 308 -2.68 -11.33 -11.42
C LEU A 308 -2.43 -9.91 -10.85
N CYS A 309 -3.35 -9.39 -10.03
CA CYS A 309 -3.16 -8.12 -9.33
C CYS A 309 -2.01 -8.21 -8.32
N MET A 310 -1.93 -9.28 -7.52
CA MET A 310 -0.87 -9.49 -6.53
C MET A 310 0.50 -9.60 -7.21
N GLY A 311 0.56 -10.33 -8.32
CA GLY A 311 1.76 -10.46 -9.16
C GLY A 311 2.11 -9.23 -9.98
N ARG A 312 1.30 -8.16 -9.89
CA ARG A 312 1.45 -6.91 -10.68
C ARG A 312 1.55 -7.18 -12.18
N VAL A 313 0.83 -8.18 -12.67
CA VAL A 313 0.88 -8.64 -14.06
C VAL A 313 0.31 -7.59 -15.00
N THR A 314 1.03 -7.36 -16.10
CA THR A 314 0.67 -6.36 -17.13
C THR A 314 0.85 -6.86 -18.57
N THR A 315 1.36 -8.08 -18.75
CA THR A 315 1.66 -8.67 -20.06
C THR A 315 0.95 -10.01 -20.25
N ILE A 316 0.73 -10.42 -21.50
CA ILE A 316 0.06 -11.68 -21.82
C ILE A 316 0.92 -12.86 -21.39
N GLU A 317 2.24 -12.76 -21.57
CA GLU A 317 3.21 -13.79 -21.24
C GLU A 317 3.16 -14.12 -19.74
N GLN A 318 3.23 -13.09 -18.89
CA GLN A 318 3.09 -13.25 -17.44
C GLN A 318 1.70 -13.79 -17.06
N ALA A 319 0.64 -13.30 -17.72
CA ALA A 319 -0.72 -13.76 -17.42
C ALA A 319 -0.90 -15.26 -17.75
N ASN A 320 -0.30 -15.71 -18.85
CA ASN A 320 -0.26 -17.13 -19.22
C ASN A 320 0.55 -17.97 -18.22
N GLN A 321 1.68 -17.47 -17.71
CA GLN A 321 2.45 -18.16 -16.66
C GLN A 321 1.62 -18.35 -15.39
N PHE A 322 0.90 -17.31 -14.95
CA PHE A 322 -0.01 -17.37 -13.80
C PHE A 322 -1.15 -18.36 -14.03
N LYS A 323 -1.79 -18.31 -15.21
CA LYS A 323 -2.88 -19.23 -15.55
C LYS A 323 -2.39 -20.68 -15.57
N GLN A 324 -1.26 -20.96 -16.22
CA GLN A 324 -0.68 -22.30 -16.27
C GLN A 324 -0.29 -22.80 -14.88
N ALA A 325 0.28 -21.93 -14.04
CA ALA A 325 0.63 -22.28 -12.66
C ALA A 325 -0.60 -22.67 -11.82
N LEU A 326 -1.72 -21.97 -12.01
CA LEU A 326 -3.01 -22.28 -11.39
C LEU A 326 -3.60 -23.59 -11.94
N ASP A 327 -3.52 -23.83 -13.24
CA ASP A 327 -4.05 -25.02 -13.91
C ASP A 327 -3.27 -26.30 -13.58
N LYS A 328 -1.97 -26.18 -13.26
CA LYS A 328 -1.12 -27.31 -12.83
C LYS A 328 -1.35 -27.75 -11.39
N LEU A 329 -2.14 -27.01 -10.60
CA LEU A 329 -2.44 -27.40 -9.22
C LEU A 329 -3.30 -28.66 -9.18
N ALA A 330 -3.07 -29.50 -8.16
CA ALA A 330 -3.98 -30.61 -7.87
C ALA A 330 -5.40 -30.09 -7.57
N PRO A 331 -6.47 -30.84 -7.91
CA PRO A 331 -7.85 -30.36 -7.79
C PRO A 331 -8.21 -29.77 -6.42
N GLU A 332 -7.82 -30.44 -5.34
CA GLU A 332 -8.08 -29.95 -3.96
C GLU A 332 -7.31 -28.66 -3.65
N ALA A 333 -6.04 -28.57 -4.06
CA ALA A 333 -5.24 -27.36 -3.85
C ALA A 333 -5.80 -26.17 -4.64
N LYS A 334 -6.21 -26.40 -5.89
CA LYS A 334 -6.87 -25.40 -6.75
C LYS A 334 -8.19 -24.94 -6.12
N LYS A 335 -9.01 -25.88 -5.65
CA LYS A 335 -10.28 -25.59 -4.98
C LYS A 335 -10.08 -24.74 -3.72
N ASN A 336 -9.17 -25.12 -2.84
CA ASN A 336 -8.89 -24.38 -1.60
C ASN A 336 -8.44 -22.95 -1.88
N LEU A 337 -7.56 -22.75 -2.87
CA LEU A 337 -7.10 -21.43 -3.27
C LEU A 337 -8.25 -20.58 -3.84
N ILE A 338 -9.04 -21.14 -4.78
CA ILE A 338 -10.17 -20.43 -5.39
C ILE A 338 -11.21 -20.08 -4.33
N ASN A 339 -11.55 -21.00 -3.44
CA ASN A 339 -12.53 -20.76 -2.38
C ASN A 339 -12.06 -19.65 -1.44
N GLY A 340 -10.82 -19.73 -0.94
CA GLY A 340 -10.26 -18.73 -0.04
C GLY A 340 -10.20 -17.33 -0.67
N LEU A 341 -9.83 -17.25 -1.96
CA LEU A 341 -9.83 -16.00 -2.72
C LEU A 341 -11.24 -15.49 -3.07
N ASN A 342 -12.30 -16.27 -2.85
CA ASN A 342 -13.67 -15.85 -3.13
C ASN A 342 -14.50 -15.50 -1.90
N VAL A 343 -13.94 -15.62 -0.69
CA VAL A 343 -14.60 -15.12 0.52
C VAL A 343 -14.51 -13.59 0.57
N ASP A 344 -15.64 -12.93 0.72
CA ASP A 344 -15.76 -11.49 0.72
C ASP A 344 -15.57 -10.88 2.11
N GLY A 345 -15.97 -11.62 3.16
CA GLY A 345 -15.92 -11.16 4.55
C GLY A 345 -17.08 -10.25 4.95
N ILE A 346 -18.14 -10.18 4.12
CA ILE A 346 -19.28 -9.26 4.33
C ILE A 346 -20.44 -10.02 4.97
N ASP A 347 -21.01 -10.97 4.24
CA ASP A 347 -22.14 -11.82 4.62
C ASP A 347 -21.93 -13.27 4.12
N ASP A 348 -20.68 -13.67 3.94
CA ASP A 348 -20.28 -14.98 3.42
C ASP A 348 -19.19 -15.67 4.26
N GLY A 349 -19.01 -15.25 5.52
CA GLY A 349 -18.07 -15.85 6.47
C GLY A 349 -16.79 -15.04 6.68
N VAL A 350 -15.74 -15.70 7.17
CA VAL A 350 -14.50 -15.03 7.59
C VAL A 350 -13.47 -15.07 6.46
N ALA A 351 -13.15 -13.90 5.91
CA ALA A 351 -12.13 -13.77 4.89
C ALA A 351 -10.74 -13.73 5.54
N ILE A 352 -9.76 -14.36 4.88
CA ILE A 352 -8.35 -14.27 5.29
C ILE A 352 -7.65 -13.23 4.42
N LEU A 353 -6.95 -12.29 5.06
CA LEU A 353 -6.04 -11.35 4.41
C LEU A 353 -4.61 -11.91 4.52
N PRO A 354 -4.01 -12.40 3.42
CA PRO A 354 -2.66 -12.97 3.43
C PRO A 354 -1.60 -11.85 3.38
N TYR A 355 -1.37 -11.19 4.51
CA TYR A 355 -0.59 -9.95 4.56
C TYR A 355 0.87 -10.16 4.11
N TYR A 356 1.35 -9.26 3.23
CA TYR A 356 2.61 -9.31 2.49
C TYR A 356 2.64 -10.26 1.28
N ALA A 357 1.54 -10.93 0.91
CA ALA A 357 1.54 -11.85 -0.22
C ALA A 357 2.04 -11.22 -1.55
N PRO A 358 1.64 -9.99 -1.96
CA PRO A 358 2.15 -9.37 -3.18
C PRO A 358 3.66 -9.13 -3.15
N GLY A 359 4.20 -8.68 -2.01
CA GLY A 359 5.64 -8.45 -1.83
C GLY A 359 6.44 -9.75 -1.89
N LEU A 360 5.96 -10.79 -1.19
CA LEU A 360 6.58 -12.11 -1.20
C LEU A 360 6.53 -12.77 -2.58
N LEU A 361 5.45 -12.58 -3.35
CA LEU A 361 5.35 -13.07 -4.72
C LEU A 361 6.31 -12.34 -5.67
N ALA A 362 6.49 -11.03 -5.47
CA ALA A 362 7.48 -10.26 -6.21
C ALA A 362 8.91 -10.75 -5.89
N ASP A 363 9.23 -10.97 -4.61
CA ASP A 363 10.51 -11.53 -4.17
C ASP A 363 10.73 -12.95 -4.69
N ALA A 364 9.71 -13.80 -4.69
CA ALA A 364 9.79 -15.18 -5.17
C ALA A 364 10.17 -15.29 -6.64
N THR A 365 9.79 -14.29 -7.44
CA THR A 365 10.10 -14.23 -8.88
C THR A 365 11.23 -13.24 -9.18
N LYS A 366 11.85 -12.65 -8.17
CA LYS A 366 12.91 -11.64 -8.32
C LYS A 366 14.21 -12.32 -8.77
N ASP A 367 14.90 -11.68 -9.72
CA ASP A 367 16.20 -12.13 -10.24
C ASP A 367 16.22 -13.57 -10.81
N THR A 368 15.06 -14.18 -11.04
CA THR A 368 14.93 -15.47 -11.72
C THR A 368 14.88 -15.30 -13.23
N ASP A 369 15.31 -16.34 -13.94
CA ASP A 369 15.02 -16.50 -15.36
C ASP A 369 13.50 -16.43 -15.60
N LYS A 370 13.10 -15.76 -16.68
CA LYS A 370 11.68 -15.47 -16.98
C LYS A 370 11.00 -16.53 -17.86
N SER A 371 11.70 -17.63 -18.14
CA SER A 371 11.15 -18.79 -18.85
C SER A 371 10.09 -19.53 -18.03
N ASP A 372 9.19 -20.18 -18.76
CA ASP A 372 8.07 -20.94 -18.21
C ASP A 372 8.54 -22.07 -17.28
N ASP A 373 9.66 -22.72 -17.60
CA ASP A 373 10.22 -23.84 -16.83
C ASP A 373 10.70 -23.42 -15.42
N VAL A 374 10.97 -22.13 -15.21
CA VAL A 374 11.42 -21.58 -13.93
C VAL A 374 10.27 -20.88 -13.20
N VAL A 375 9.54 -20.00 -13.90
CA VAL A 375 8.51 -19.16 -13.26
C VAL A 375 7.28 -19.98 -12.86
N ILE A 376 6.83 -20.92 -13.70
CA ILE A 376 5.60 -21.66 -13.43
C ILE A 376 5.71 -22.52 -12.15
N PRO A 377 6.79 -23.30 -11.91
CA PRO A 377 6.95 -24.03 -10.65
C PRO A 377 6.95 -23.13 -9.41
N ILE A 378 7.62 -21.97 -9.47
CA ILE A 378 7.64 -20.97 -8.39
C ILE A 378 6.22 -20.48 -8.07
N LEU A 379 5.48 -20.06 -9.10
CA LEU A 379 4.10 -19.60 -8.96
C LEU A 379 3.19 -20.71 -8.40
N SER A 380 3.31 -21.94 -8.91
CA SER A 380 2.52 -23.07 -8.44
C SER A 380 2.80 -23.38 -6.96
N ALA A 381 4.05 -23.34 -6.51
CA ALA A 381 4.40 -23.52 -5.10
C ALA A 381 3.83 -22.40 -4.22
N PHE A 382 3.93 -21.14 -4.69
CA PHE A 382 3.35 -20.00 -3.98
C PHE A 382 1.81 -20.10 -3.89
N PHE A 383 1.15 -20.58 -4.95
CA PHE A 383 -0.30 -20.78 -4.97
C PHE A 383 -0.75 -21.91 -4.03
N ARG A 384 0.01 -23.01 -3.94
CA ARG A 384 -0.23 -24.05 -2.92
C ARG A 384 -0.08 -23.50 -1.51
N PHE A 385 0.97 -22.70 -1.28
CA PHE A 385 1.19 -22.01 -0.01
C PHE A 385 0.01 -21.11 0.36
N LEU A 386 -0.45 -20.25 -0.55
CA LEU A 386 -1.64 -19.42 -0.31
C LEU A 386 -2.90 -20.26 -0.04
N GLY A 387 -3.14 -21.33 -0.82
CA GLY A 387 -4.25 -22.24 -0.59
C GLY A 387 -4.27 -22.83 0.83
N ARG A 388 -3.08 -23.09 1.40
CA ARG A 388 -2.92 -23.53 2.79
C ARG A 388 -3.11 -22.41 3.81
N VAL A 389 -2.67 -21.18 3.51
CA VAL A 389 -2.93 -19.98 4.34
C VAL A 389 -4.43 -19.73 4.50
N PHE A 390 -5.22 -19.92 3.43
CA PHE A 390 -6.68 -19.81 3.50
C PHE A 390 -7.34 -20.90 4.34
N ASN A 391 -6.62 -21.99 4.66
CA ASN A 391 -7.02 -23.05 5.59
C ASN A 391 -8.44 -23.61 5.36
N GLY A 392 -8.82 -23.81 4.10
CA GLY A 392 -10.13 -24.33 3.72
C GLY A 392 -11.29 -23.32 3.84
N SER A 393 -11.00 -22.04 4.04
CA SER A 393 -12.02 -20.98 4.02
C SER A 393 -12.76 -20.98 2.68
N GLU A 394 -14.08 -20.91 2.75
CA GLU A 394 -14.96 -20.89 1.58
C GLU A 394 -16.19 -20.01 1.83
N PRO A 395 -16.78 -19.42 0.77
CA PRO A 395 -17.95 -18.58 0.91
C PRO A 395 -19.12 -19.35 1.51
N THR A 396 -19.66 -18.85 2.62
CA THR A 396 -20.83 -19.40 3.33
C THR A 396 -21.91 -18.34 3.42
N PRO A 397 -22.79 -18.20 2.40
CA PRO A 397 -23.80 -17.15 2.35
C PRO A 397 -24.67 -17.10 3.61
N GLY A 398 -24.86 -15.90 4.16
CA GLY A 398 -25.59 -15.65 5.40
C GLY A 398 -24.76 -15.79 6.68
N ALA A 399 -23.52 -16.28 6.60
CA ALA A 399 -22.62 -16.32 7.74
C ALA A 399 -22.12 -14.90 8.10
N LYS A 400 -21.85 -14.67 9.39
CA LYS A 400 -21.32 -13.38 9.85
C LYS A 400 -19.97 -13.11 9.19
N GLY A 401 -19.87 -11.95 8.52
CA GLY A 401 -18.63 -11.47 7.91
C GLY A 401 -17.60 -11.00 8.93
N ASP A 402 -16.33 -11.36 8.69
CA ASP A 402 -15.17 -10.83 9.41
C ASP A 402 -13.90 -10.93 8.54
N ILE A 403 -12.82 -10.30 8.97
CA ILE A 403 -11.49 -10.40 8.36
C ILE A 403 -10.48 -10.86 9.41
N ILE A 404 -9.74 -11.91 9.09
CA ILE A 404 -8.54 -12.32 9.85
C ILE A 404 -7.32 -12.02 9.01
N GLU A 405 -6.44 -11.19 9.55
CA GLU A 405 -5.12 -10.96 8.98
C GLU A 405 -4.16 -12.10 9.35
N ARG A 406 -3.36 -12.54 8.36
CA ARG A 406 -2.28 -13.50 8.53
C ARG A 406 -1.00 -12.89 8.00
N ASP A 407 -0.12 -12.44 8.90
CA ASP A 407 1.21 -11.94 8.55
C ASP A 407 2.07 -13.06 7.96
N LEU A 408 2.52 -12.89 6.72
CA LEU A 408 3.34 -13.86 6.00
C LEU A 408 4.84 -13.54 6.04
N SER A 409 5.28 -12.50 6.74
CA SER A 409 6.69 -12.08 6.82
C SER A 409 7.62 -13.20 7.33
N PHE A 410 7.10 -14.13 8.14
CA PHE A 410 7.85 -15.28 8.65
C PHE A 410 8.40 -16.22 7.56
N VAL A 411 7.84 -16.19 6.34
CA VAL A 411 8.32 -17.02 5.21
C VAL A 411 9.33 -16.30 4.32
N GLN A 412 9.61 -15.01 4.58
CA GLN A 412 10.42 -14.19 3.67
C GLN A 412 11.83 -14.73 3.46
N GLU A 413 12.54 -15.08 4.54
CA GLU A 413 13.90 -15.63 4.46
C GLU A 413 13.94 -16.92 3.64
N LYS A 414 12.89 -17.75 3.75
CA LYS A 414 12.78 -18.97 2.96
C LYS A 414 12.59 -18.65 1.47
N ILE A 415 11.72 -17.70 1.12
CA ILE A 415 11.50 -17.28 -0.27
C ILE A 415 12.77 -16.66 -0.89
N LYS A 416 13.56 -15.92 -0.10
CA LYS A 416 14.82 -15.31 -0.57
C LYS A 416 15.99 -16.28 -0.71
N SER A 417 15.86 -17.51 -0.19
CA SER A 417 16.93 -18.51 -0.17
C SER A 417 17.23 -19.11 -1.56
N GLU A 418 18.47 -19.56 -1.77
CA GLU A 418 18.83 -20.35 -2.96
C GLU A 418 18.08 -21.70 -3.01
N ASP A 419 17.77 -22.27 -1.84
CA ASP A 419 16.99 -23.51 -1.73
C ASP A 419 15.62 -23.36 -2.38
N PHE A 420 14.94 -22.22 -2.16
CA PHE A 420 13.66 -21.95 -2.82
C PHE A 420 13.77 -21.88 -4.34
N ARG A 421 14.85 -21.25 -4.86
CA ARG A 421 15.05 -21.11 -6.30
C ARG A 421 15.28 -22.45 -6.98
N SER A 422 15.99 -23.37 -6.31
CA SER A 422 16.25 -24.71 -6.83
C SER A 422 15.10 -25.69 -6.58
N GLN A 423 14.34 -25.50 -5.50
CA GLN A 423 13.26 -26.38 -5.08
C GLN A 423 12.09 -25.55 -4.49
N PRO A 424 11.21 -24.96 -5.33
CA PRO A 424 10.11 -24.13 -4.86
C PRO A 424 9.14 -24.85 -3.90
N GLU A 425 9.07 -26.17 -4.03
CA GLU A 425 8.28 -27.10 -3.21
C GLU A 425 8.54 -26.96 -1.69
N ILE A 426 9.64 -26.35 -1.26
CA ILE A 426 9.95 -26.16 0.16
C ILE A 426 8.90 -25.31 0.91
N LEU A 427 8.07 -24.56 0.20
CA LEU A 427 6.93 -23.84 0.77
C LEU A 427 5.81 -24.79 1.24
N ASP A 428 5.67 -25.96 0.64
CA ASP A 428 4.64 -26.95 1.00
C ASP A 428 4.84 -27.52 2.41
N GLY A 429 6.09 -27.50 2.91
CA GLY A 429 6.45 -27.93 4.26
C GLY A 429 6.49 -26.82 5.32
N VAL A 430 6.19 -25.56 4.96
CA VAL A 430 6.25 -24.44 5.92
C VAL A 430 5.12 -24.57 6.95
N GLY A 431 5.47 -24.56 8.24
CA GLY A 431 4.49 -24.48 9.33
C GLY A 431 3.97 -23.05 9.51
N PHE A 432 2.71 -22.92 9.91
CA PHE A 432 2.10 -21.62 10.21
C PHE A 432 2.21 -21.32 11.70
N PRO A 433 2.48 -20.07 12.11
CA PRO A 433 2.61 -19.69 13.51
C PRO A 433 1.27 -19.56 14.27
N TRP A 434 0.16 -20.09 13.72
CA TRP A 434 -1.19 -19.95 14.28
C TRP A 434 -1.99 -21.25 14.30
#